data_AF-A0A9W6ZGB0-F1
#
_entry.id   AF-A0A9W6ZGB0-F1
#
_cell.length_a   1.000
_cell.length_b   1.000
_cell.length_c   1.000
_cell.angle_alpha   90.00
_cell.angle_beta   90.00
_cell.angle_gamma   90.00
#
_symmetry.space_group_name_H-M   'P 1'
#
loop_
_entity.id
_entity.type
_entity.pdbx_description
1 polymer ?
#
loop_
_entity_poly.entity_id
_entity_poly.type
_entity_poly.pdbx_seq_one_letter_code
_entity_poly.pdbx_strand_id
1 'polypeptide(L)'
;MKKIKKGKARSKALQEQQSSPSSGYFGGIKPLPLLFLLLLTGSTLLPAAFWVLDNAGPILGRTNLTGRLGHRLGIGSTPKKRVTSFYEKHSPGKLHEVDSIISKYYGDYKALTKKLERKYHDYGYFVGWEQDEAPSKLALAELDVHVKNMKKYYRRNAPSQVVQATDNIYYNVGGLVAQGKKVWKKSVWPVLKPLIAIPDEKEAKKQKLKDKKKYGAKPKGRRKKNSEFRDEEED
;
A
#
# COMPACT_ATOMS: atom_id res chain seq x y z
N MET A 1 10.07 71.21 44.00
CA MET A 1 8.63 71.56 43.97
C MET A 1 7.80 70.37 43.51
N LYS A 2 6.52 70.38 43.90
CA LYS A 2 5.47 69.34 43.85
C LYS A 2 5.18 68.72 42.46
N LYS A 3 4.89 67.39 42.50
CA LYS A 3 3.83 66.57 41.83
C LYS A 3 3.71 66.69 40.28
N ILE A 4 3.45 65.61 39.53
CA ILE A 4 2.13 64.94 39.40
C ILE A 4 2.28 63.58 38.68
N LYS A 5 1.71 62.53 39.28
CA LYS A 5 1.29 61.28 38.61
C LYS A 5 0.00 61.53 37.82
N LYS A 6 -0.09 61.10 36.56
CA LYS A 6 -1.31 60.66 35.83
C LYS A 6 -0.81 59.71 34.73
N GLY A 7 -1.10 58.40 34.79
CA GLY A 7 -2.33 57.81 34.23
C GLY A 7 -2.19 57.73 32.70
N LYS A 8 -2.44 56.64 31.99
CA LYS A 8 -3.31 55.49 32.22
C LYS A 8 -3.13 54.61 30.97
N ALA A 9 -2.96 53.31 31.15
CA ALA A 9 -3.65 52.27 30.39
C ALA A 9 -4.15 52.61 28.96
N ARG A 10 -3.25 52.80 27.99
CA ARG A 10 -3.61 52.90 26.55
C ARG A 10 -2.71 52.11 25.59
N SER A 11 -1.79 51.30 26.10
CA SER A 11 -0.82 50.53 25.29
C SER A 11 -1.12 49.03 25.17
N LYS A 12 -2.29 48.55 25.65
CA LYS A 12 -2.63 47.11 25.63
C LYS A 12 -3.96 46.74 24.95
N ALA A 13 -4.67 47.69 24.34
CA ALA A 13 -6.00 47.45 23.78
C ALA A 13 -6.13 47.80 22.28
N LEU A 14 -5.03 47.94 21.54
CA LEU A 14 -5.06 48.35 20.13
C LEU A 14 -4.04 47.65 19.23
N GLN A 15 -3.53 46.49 19.67
CA GLN A 15 -2.62 45.67 18.87
C GLN A 15 -2.98 44.19 18.92
N GLU A 16 -4.29 43.93 18.97
CA GLU A 16 -4.88 42.61 18.76
C GLU A 16 -5.86 42.72 17.59
N GLN A 17 -5.33 42.85 16.39
CA GLN A 17 -6.04 42.48 15.16
C GLN A 17 -5.04 42.40 14.00
N GLN A 18 -5.04 41.24 13.34
CA GLN A 18 -4.43 40.95 12.03
C GLN A 18 -2.94 40.60 12.00
N SER A 19 -2.57 39.50 12.67
CA SER A 19 -1.46 38.66 12.21
C SER A 19 -1.87 37.95 10.91
N SER A 20 -1.60 38.57 9.77
CA SER A 20 -1.62 37.89 8.48
C SER A 20 -0.30 37.12 8.33
N PRO A 21 -0.29 35.77 8.24
CA PRO A 21 0.93 35.07 7.87
C PRO A 21 1.20 35.32 6.39
N SER A 22 2.41 35.81 6.15
CA SER A 22 3.05 36.07 4.88
C SER A 22 2.80 34.99 3.82
N SER A 23 2.40 35.46 2.66
CA SER A 23 2.48 34.83 1.36
C SER A 23 3.85 34.18 1.11
N GLY A 24 3.91 32.85 1.16
CA GLY A 24 4.98 32.02 0.60
C GLY A 24 4.46 31.29 -0.62
N TYR A 25 4.53 31.94 -1.78
CA TYR A 25 4.00 31.46 -3.05
C TYR A 25 4.72 30.20 -3.53
N PHE A 26 3.90 29.23 -3.92
CA PHE A 26 4.23 28.07 -4.73
C PHE A 26 4.83 28.54 -6.07
N GLY A 27 6.08 28.17 -6.34
CA GLY A 27 6.58 28.10 -7.71
C GLY A 27 5.88 26.97 -8.45
N GLY A 28 4.78 27.30 -9.13
CA GLY A 28 4.29 26.56 -10.29
C GLY A 28 2.83 26.09 -10.28
N ILE A 29 2.30 25.56 -9.17
CA ILE A 29 0.93 25.01 -9.16
C ILE A 29 0.21 25.45 -7.89
N LYS A 30 -0.85 26.26 -8.05
CA LYS A 30 -1.68 26.76 -6.96
C LYS A 30 -2.50 25.58 -6.39
N PRO A 31 -2.58 25.39 -5.06
CA PRO A 31 -3.33 24.29 -4.45
C PRO A 31 -4.84 24.41 -4.69
N LEU A 32 -5.37 25.63 -4.81
CA LEU A 32 -6.78 25.88 -5.12
C LEU A 32 -7.23 25.26 -6.45
N PRO A 33 -6.63 25.53 -7.62
CA PRO A 33 -7.06 24.91 -8.87
C PRO A 33 -6.78 23.41 -8.96
N LEU A 34 -5.87 22.84 -8.15
CA LEU A 34 -5.68 21.39 -8.10
C LEU A 34 -6.74 20.71 -7.22
N LEU A 35 -7.13 21.35 -6.12
CA LEU A 35 -8.27 20.94 -5.31
C LEU A 35 -9.58 21.17 -6.08
N PHE A 36 -9.66 22.25 -6.86
CA PHE A 36 -10.74 22.51 -7.81
C PHE A 36 -10.72 21.49 -8.95
N LEU A 37 -9.58 21.09 -9.51
CA LEU A 37 -9.50 20.03 -10.52
C LEU A 37 -9.90 18.68 -9.93
N LEU A 38 -9.48 18.35 -8.71
CA LEU A 38 -9.92 17.16 -7.98
C LEU A 38 -11.41 17.23 -7.61
N LEU A 39 -11.97 18.43 -7.43
CA LEU A 39 -13.38 18.65 -7.12
C LEU A 39 -14.24 18.74 -8.40
N LEU A 40 -13.67 19.15 -9.54
CA LEU A 40 -14.33 19.28 -10.85
C LEU A 40 -14.29 17.94 -11.60
N THR A 41 -13.15 17.23 -11.55
CA THR A 41 -13.08 15.81 -11.95
C THR A 41 -13.72 14.88 -10.91
N GLY A 42 -13.62 15.23 -9.62
CA GLY A 42 -14.30 14.52 -8.54
C GLY A 42 -15.81 14.71 -8.58
N SER A 43 -16.36 15.85 -9.03
CA SER A 43 -17.81 16.04 -9.12
C SER A 43 -18.48 15.19 -10.20
N THR A 44 -17.74 14.64 -11.16
CA THR A 44 -18.27 13.68 -12.14
C THR A 44 -17.86 12.25 -11.79
N LEU A 45 -16.61 12.05 -11.35
CA LEU A 45 -16.12 10.74 -10.92
C LEU A 45 -16.73 10.28 -9.60
N LEU A 46 -17.01 11.17 -8.64
CA LEU A 46 -17.64 10.78 -7.36
C LEU A 46 -19.10 10.39 -7.58
N PRO A 47 -19.98 11.14 -8.28
CA PRO A 47 -21.33 10.66 -8.56
C PRO A 47 -21.37 9.45 -9.48
N ALA A 48 -20.48 9.34 -10.47
CA ALA A 48 -20.36 8.11 -11.27
C ALA A 48 -19.89 6.93 -10.41
N ALA A 49 -18.90 7.14 -9.53
CA ALA A 49 -18.43 6.13 -8.59
C ALA A 49 -19.50 5.79 -7.54
N PHE A 50 -20.25 6.76 -7.01
CA PHE A 50 -21.36 6.57 -6.07
C PHE A 50 -22.53 5.88 -6.75
N TRP A 51 -22.86 6.22 -8.00
CA TRP A 51 -23.86 5.51 -8.80
C TRP A 51 -23.42 4.08 -9.10
N VAL A 52 -22.14 3.86 -9.44
CA VAL A 52 -21.56 2.52 -9.56
C VAL A 52 -21.58 1.81 -8.21
N LEU A 53 -21.29 2.46 -7.08
CA LEU A 53 -21.29 1.86 -5.74
C LEU A 53 -22.71 1.50 -5.27
N ASP A 54 -23.70 2.36 -5.49
CA ASP A 54 -25.11 2.15 -5.14
C ASP A 54 -25.76 1.09 -6.04
N ASN A 55 -25.53 1.14 -7.35
CA ASN A 55 -26.11 0.15 -8.28
C ASN A 55 -25.31 -1.16 -8.33
N ALA A 56 -24.03 -1.13 -7.98
CA ALA A 56 -23.28 -2.35 -7.74
C ALA A 56 -23.62 -2.95 -6.37
N GLY A 57 -24.19 -2.23 -5.40
CA GLY A 57 -24.58 -2.78 -4.10
C GLY A 57 -25.41 -4.08 -4.19
N PRO A 58 -26.51 -4.12 -4.96
CA PRO A 58 -27.30 -5.34 -5.20
C PRO A 58 -26.55 -6.44 -5.98
N ILE A 59 -25.58 -6.08 -6.83
CA ILE A 59 -24.74 -7.00 -7.61
C ILE A 59 -23.58 -7.56 -6.74
N LEU A 60 -23.04 -6.73 -5.84
CA LEU A 60 -21.96 -6.98 -4.89
C LEU A 60 -22.45 -7.74 -3.65
N GLY A 61 -23.72 -7.58 -3.26
CA GLY A 61 -24.31 -8.30 -2.13
C GLY A 61 -24.84 -9.70 -2.48
N ARG A 62 -25.23 -9.92 -3.74
CA ARG A 62 -25.69 -11.25 -4.22
C ARG A 62 -24.57 -12.16 -4.69
N THR A 63 -23.36 -11.62 -4.91
CA THR A 63 -22.20 -12.40 -5.32
C THR A 63 -21.08 -12.17 -4.32
N ASN A 64 -20.28 -13.20 -4.00
CA ASN A 64 -19.07 -13.08 -3.15
C ASN A 64 -17.97 -12.22 -3.83
N LEU A 65 -18.33 -11.16 -4.55
CA LEU A 65 -17.47 -10.39 -5.44
C LEU A 65 -16.38 -9.66 -4.68
N THR A 66 -16.64 -9.12 -3.49
CA THR A 66 -15.61 -8.57 -2.60
C THR A 66 -14.58 -9.63 -2.22
N GLY A 67 -15.02 -10.87 -2.01
CA GLY A 67 -14.13 -12.01 -1.79
C GLY A 67 -13.36 -12.43 -3.04
N ARG A 68 -14.02 -12.49 -4.20
CA ARG A 68 -13.40 -12.86 -5.49
C ARG A 68 -12.49 -11.77 -6.03
N LEU A 69 -12.82 -10.49 -5.86
CA LEU A 69 -12.02 -9.33 -6.23
C LEU A 69 -10.85 -9.18 -5.28
N GLY A 70 -11.05 -9.24 -3.97
CA GLY A 70 -9.95 -9.23 -3.02
C GLY A 70 -8.97 -10.38 -3.26
N HIS A 71 -9.47 -11.59 -3.54
CA HIS A 71 -8.67 -12.75 -3.91
C HIS A 71 -7.92 -12.55 -5.23
N ARG A 72 -8.60 -12.04 -6.27
CA ARG A 72 -7.99 -11.75 -7.59
C ARG A 72 -6.98 -10.61 -7.54
N LEU A 73 -7.19 -9.64 -6.67
CA LEU A 73 -6.27 -8.53 -6.40
C LEU A 73 -5.17 -8.94 -5.40
N GLY A 74 -5.26 -10.14 -4.81
CA GLY A 74 -4.30 -10.71 -3.87
C GLY A 74 -4.18 -9.96 -2.54
N ILE A 75 -5.19 -9.18 -2.13
CA ILE A 75 -5.06 -8.23 -1.01
C ILE A 75 -5.26 -8.94 0.35
N GLY A 76 -4.24 -9.64 0.85
CA GLY A 76 -4.25 -10.27 2.18
C GLY A 76 -3.54 -11.62 2.20
N SER A 77 -3.22 -12.17 3.38
CA SER A 77 -2.69 -13.53 3.48
C SER A 77 -3.80 -14.55 3.20
N THR A 78 -3.49 -15.61 2.45
CA THR A 78 -4.45 -16.68 2.13
C THR A 78 -3.82 -18.03 2.42
N PRO A 79 -4.55 -18.99 3.03
CA PRO A 79 -4.01 -20.32 3.37
C PRO A 79 -3.93 -21.25 2.14
N LYS A 80 -3.87 -20.73 0.90
CA LYS A 80 -4.04 -21.52 -0.33
C LYS A 80 -3.08 -22.71 -0.41
N LYS A 81 -1.79 -22.47 -0.18
CA LYS A 81 -0.74 -23.50 -0.21
C LYS A 81 -0.99 -24.63 0.80
N ARG A 82 -1.48 -24.29 2.00
CA ARG A 82 -1.81 -25.30 3.03
C ARG A 82 -3.11 -26.02 2.72
N VAL A 83 -4.11 -25.33 2.19
CA VAL A 83 -5.38 -25.97 1.80
C VAL A 83 -5.15 -26.96 0.65
N THR A 84 -4.29 -26.62 -0.33
CA THR A 84 -3.90 -27.57 -1.39
C THR A 84 -3.20 -28.78 -0.81
N SER A 85 -2.16 -28.61 0.02
CA SER A 85 -1.42 -29.74 0.60
C SER A 85 -2.28 -30.59 1.57
N PHE A 86 -3.25 -29.96 2.23
CA PHE A 86 -4.23 -30.66 3.07
C PHE A 86 -5.16 -31.55 2.24
N TYR A 87 -5.66 -31.04 1.11
CA TYR A 87 -6.50 -31.83 0.21
C TYR A 87 -5.72 -32.90 -0.55
N GLU A 88 -4.44 -32.69 -0.88
CA GLU A 88 -3.57 -33.73 -1.43
C GLU A 88 -3.51 -34.96 -0.51
N LYS A 89 -3.40 -34.73 0.81
CA LYS A 89 -3.35 -35.78 1.83
C LYS A 89 -4.70 -36.48 2.04
N HIS A 90 -5.80 -35.73 2.11
CA HIS A 90 -7.09 -36.25 2.55
C HIS A 90 -8.09 -36.55 1.43
N SER A 91 -8.07 -35.81 0.32
CA SER A 91 -9.05 -35.92 -0.77
C SER A 91 -8.52 -35.26 -2.06
N PRO A 92 -7.67 -35.93 -2.85
CA PRO A 92 -7.07 -35.33 -4.05
C PRO A 92 -8.11 -34.93 -5.10
N GLY A 93 -9.29 -35.56 -5.11
CA GLY A 93 -10.40 -35.18 -6.01
C GLY A 93 -10.90 -33.74 -5.82
N LYS A 94 -10.64 -33.10 -4.67
CA LYS A 94 -11.11 -31.73 -4.38
C LYS A 94 -10.09 -30.63 -4.68
N LEU A 95 -8.92 -30.98 -5.24
CA LEU A 95 -7.87 -30.00 -5.55
C LEU A 95 -8.35 -28.92 -6.53
N HIS A 96 -9.19 -29.29 -7.49
CA HIS A 96 -9.75 -28.35 -8.45
C HIS A 96 -10.73 -27.33 -7.83
N GLU A 97 -11.35 -27.67 -6.69
CA GLU A 97 -12.31 -26.80 -6.00
C GLU A 97 -11.64 -25.80 -5.05
N VAL A 98 -10.34 -25.95 -4.79
CA VAL A 98 -9.63 -25.15 -3.78
C VAL A 98 -9.76 -23.66 -4.03
N ASP A 99 -9.64 -23.22 -5.27
CA ASP A 99 -9.78 -21.81 -5.64
C ASP A 99 -11.20 -21.27 -5.40
N SER A 100 -12.20 -22.10 -5.68
CA SER A 100 -13.60 -21.76 -5.39
C SER A 100 -13.84 -21.62 -3.89
N ILE A 101 -13.35 -22.59 -3.10
CA ILE A 101 -13.50 -22.60 -1.63
C ILE A 101 -12.80 -21.39 -1.01
N ILE A 102 -11.56 -21.09 -1.41
CA ILE A 102 -10.80 -19.95 -0.86
C ILE A 102 -11.47 -18.63 -1.21
N SER A 103 -12.02 -18.50 -2.43
CA SER A 103 -12.74 -17.29 -2.83
C SER A 103 -14.03 -17.10 -2.02
N LYS A 104 -14.71 -18.19 -1.64
CA LYS A 104 -15.93 -18.18 -0.82
C LYS A 104 -15.66 -17.74 0.61
N TYR A 105 -14.50 -18.09 1.17
CA TYR A 105 -14.11 -17.77 2.55
C TYR A 105 -13.12 -16.59 2.64
N TYR A 106 -13.06 -15.74 1.61
CA TYR A 106 -12.19 -14.58 1.62
C TYR A 106 -12.49 -13.64 2.79
N GLY A 107 -11.49 -13.34 3.61
CA GLY A 107 -11.64 -12.53 4.83
C GLY A 107 -12.07 -13.31 6.08
N ASP A 108 -12.56 -14.55 5.94
CA ASP A 108 -12.91 -15.44 7.06
C ASP A 108 -12.27 -16.83 6.90
N TYR A 109 -10.95 -16.82 6.67
CA TYR A 109 -10.16 -18.04 6.54
C TYR A 109 -10.06 -18.83 7.85
N LYS A 110 -10.25 -18.19 9.01
CA LYS A 110 -10.27 -18.87 10.32
C LYS A 110 -11.43 -19.84 10.43
N ALA A 111 -12.61 -19.45 9.94
CA ALA A 111 -13.76 -20.36 9.89
C ALA A 111 -13.52 -21.51 8.91
N LEU A 112 -12.89 -21.24 7.75
CA LEU A 112 -12.54 -22.28 6.77
C LEU A 112 -11.61 -23.34 7.40
N THR A 113 -10.48 -22.93 7.98
CA THR A 113 -9.49 -23.86 8.54
C THR A 113 -10.11 -24.69 9.66
N LYS A 114 -10.85 -24.06 10.59
CA LYS A 114 -11.54 -24.77 11.67
C LYS A 114 -12.55 -25.81 11.17
N LYS A 115 -13.27 -25.51 10.08
CA LYS A 115 -14.19 -26.47 9.43
C LYS A 115 -13.44 -27.65 8.81
N LEU A 116 -12.29 -27.40 8.16
CA LEU A 116 -11.47 -28.45 7.57
C LEU A 116 -10.86 -29.37 8.64
N GLU A 117 -10.27 -28.79 9.68
CA GLU A 117 -9.70 -29.54 10.81
C GLU A 117 -10.77 -30.40 11.49
N ARG A 118 -11.98 -29.86 11.72
CA ARG A 118 -13.08 -30.64 12.29
C ARG A 118 -13.56 -31.76 11.38
N LYS A 119 -13.57 -31.54 10.06
CA LYS A 119 -14.09 -32.52 9.09
C LYS A 119 -13.17 -33.73 8.93
N TYR A 120 -11.85 -33.52 9.01
CA TYR A 120 -10.85 -34.57 8.80
C TYR A 120 -10.09 -34.94 10.08
N HIS A 121 -10.48 -34.37 11.22
CA HIS A 121 -9.89 -34.58 12.54
C HIS A 121 -8.37 -34.31 12.64
N ASP A 122 -7.83 -33.49 11.74
CA ASP A 122 -6.40 -33.16 11.63
C ASP A 122 -6.15 -31.74 12.19
N TYR A 123 -6.16 -31.65 13.53
CA TYR A 123 -6.05 -30.38 14.24
C TYR A 123 -4.61 -29.85 14.25
N GLY A 124 -4.44 -28.54 14.05
CA GLY A 124 -3.14 -27.89 14.14
C GLY A 124 -2.41 -27.78 12.80
N TYR A 125 -2.92 -28.41 11.75
CA TYR A 125 -2.33 -28.34 10.39
C TYR A 125 -2.24 -26.90 9.87
N PHE A 126 -3.23 -26.07 10.21
CA PHE A 126 -3.29 -24.68 9.75
C PHE A 126 -2.62 -23.68 10.72
N VAL A 127 -1.92 -24.12 11.76
CA VAL A 127 -1.28 -23.17 12.69
C VAL A 127 -0.28 -22.27 11.96
N GLY A 128 -0.47 -20.95 12.10
CA GLY A 128 0.39 -19.96 11.46
C GLY A 128 0.11 -19.70 9.98
N TRP A 129 -1.02 -20.16 9.43
CA TRP A 129 -1.40 -19.90 8.03
C TRP A 129 -1.44 -18.41 7.67
N GLU A 130 -1.63 -17.51 8.65
CA GLU A 130 -1.61 -16.06 8.46
C GLU A 130 -0.25 -15.53 7.98
N GLN A 131 0.83 -16.28 8.25
CA GLN A 131 2.21 -15.96 7.85
C GLN A 131 2.53 -16.49 6.45
N ASP A 132 1.68 -17.35 5.90
CA ASP A 132 1.84 -17.83 4.54
C ASP A 132 1.78 -16.64 3.58
N GLU A 133 2.67 -16.66 2.59
CA GLU A 133 2.84 -15.57 1.64
C GLU A 133 1.50 -15.19 1.01
N ALA A 134 1.13 -13.91 1.13
CA ALA A 134 -0.03 -13.37 0.43
C ALA A 134 0.09 -13.71 -1.06
N PRO A 135 -0.98 -14.17 -1.73
CA PRO A 135 -0.97 -14.49 -3.14
C PRO A 135 -0.55 -13.28 -3.97
N SER A 136 -0.79 -12.05 -3.50
CA SER A 136 -0.21 -10.85 -4.12
C SER A 136 1.31 -10.82 -4.07
N LYS A 137 1.97 -11.19 -2.97
CA LYS A 137 3.44 -11.18 -2.90
C LYS A 137 4.04 -12.18 -3.88
N LEU A 138 3.45 -13.36 -3.96
CA LEU A 138 3.87 -14.40 -4.90
C LEU A 138 3.59 -13.97 -6.34
N ALA A 139 2.38 -13.47 -6.63
CA ALA A 139 2.02 -12.96 -7.95
C ALA A 139 2.87 -11.75 -8.37
N LEU A 140 3.19 -10.84 -7.45
CA LEU A 140 4.10 -9.72 -7.72
C LEU A 140 5.53 -10.21 -7.98
N ALA A 141 5.99 -11.25 -7.29
CA ALA A 141 7.30 -11.86 -7.55
C ALA A 141 7.34 -12.56 -8.91
N GLU A 142 6.27 -13.28 -9.27
CA GLU A 142 6.13 -13.93 -10.58
C GLU A 142 6.03 -12.89 -11.72
N LEU A 143 5.26 -11.82 -11.50
CA LEU A 143 5.20 -10.68 -12.41
C LEU A 143 6.57 -10.02 -12.58
N ASP A 144 7.35 -9.85 -11.51
CA ASP A 144 8.71 -9.28 -11.61
C ASP A 144 9.63 -10.15 -12.48
N VAL A 145 9.58 -11.48 -12.33
CA VAL A 145 10.32 -12.41 -13.20
C VAL A 145 9.85 -12.29 -14.65
N HIS A 146 8.54 -12.27 -14.88
CA HIS A 146 7.96 -12.16 -16.22
C HIS A 146 8.32 -10.82 -16.89
N VAL A 147 8.20 -9.71 -16.17
CA VAL A 147 8.58 -8.37 -16.64
C VAL A 147 10.07 -8.30 -16.95
N LYS A 148 10.93 -8.90 -16.12
CA LYS A 148 12.38 -8.99 -16.40
C LYS A 148 12.68 -9.77 -17.67
N ASN A 149 12.02 -10.91 -17.87
CA ASN A 149 12.18 -11.71 -19.08
C ASN A 149 11.70 -10.97 -20.33
N MET A 150 10.52 -10.34 -20.27
CA MET A 150 10.03 -9.50 -21.36
C MET A 150 10.96 -8.34 -21.65
N LYS A 151 11.48 -7.66 -20.62
CA LYS A 151 12.45 -6.58 -20.78
C LYS A 151 13.74 -7.07 -21.45
N LYS A 152 14.23 -8.26 -21.08
CA LYS A 152 15.41 -8.88 -21.70
C LYS A 152 15.16 -9.20 -23.18
N TYR A 153 14.02 -9.81 -23.50
CA TYR A 153 13.62 -10.12 -24.87
C TYR A 153 13.48 -8.83 -25.70
N TYR A 154 12.75 -7.85 -25.17
CA TYR A 154 12.54 -6.56 -25.79
C TYR A 154 13.87 -5.85 -26.07
N ARG A 155 14.78 -5.76 -25.09
CA ARG A 155 16.09 -5.12 -25.31
C ARG A 155 16.98 -5.84 -26.32
N ARG A 156 16.81 -7.16 -26.48
CA ARG A 156 17.57 -7.93 -27.47
C ARG A 156 17.02 -7.75 -28.89
N ASN A 157 15.71 -7.58 -29.03
CA ASN A 157 15.04 -7.60 -30.33
C ASN A 157 14.57 -6.23 -30.83
N ALA A 158 14.48 -5.21 -29.96
CA ALA A 158 14.02 -3.88 -30.34
C ALA A 158 15.17 -3.00 -30.88
N PRO A 159 14.91 -2.15 -31.89
CA PRO A 159 15.88 -1.20 -32.38
C PRO A 159 16.25 -0.15 -31.32
N SER A 160 17.49 0.35 -31.37
CA SER A 160 18.09 1.22 -30.33
C SER A 160 17.27 2.47 -30.02
N GLN A 161 16.63 3.08 -31.02
CA GLN A 161 15.77 4.25 -30.86
C GLN A 161 14.56 3.96 -29.97
N VAL A 162 13.93 2.80 -30.14
CA VAL A 162 12.74 2.41 -29.38
C VAL A 162 13.13 2.05 -27.95
N VAL A 163 14.29 1.41 -27.75
CA VAL A 163 14.84 1.16 -26.41
C VAL A 163 15.06 2.48 -25.65
N GLN A 164 15.72 3.46 -26.27
CA GLN A 164 15.95 4.78 -25.67
C GLN A 164 14.63 5.50 -25.35
N ALA A 165 13.67 5.49 -26.27
CA ALA A 165 12.35 6.07 -26.05
C ALA A 165 11.66 5.43 -24.83
N THR A 166 11.69 4.10 -24.72
CA THR A 166 11.09 3.40 -23.57
C THR A 166 11.80 3.66 -22.25
N ASP A 167 13.13 3.74 -22.25
CA ASP A 167 13.88 4.07 -21.04
C ASP A 167 13.58 5.52 -20.61
N ASN A 168 13.54 6.48 -21.55
CA ASN A 168 13.15 7.87 -21.28
C ASN A 168 11.74 7.99 -20.71
N ILE A 169 10.76 7.27 -21.29
CA ILE A 169 9.39 7.20 -20.77
C ILE A 169 9.39 6.67 -19.34
N TYR A 170 10.12 5.58 -19.07
CA TYR A 170 10.20 4.99 -17.74
C TYR A 170 10.74 5.98 -16.69
N TYR A 171 11.81 6.72 -17.01
CA TYR A 171 12.37 7.74 -16.10
C TYR A 171 11.41 8.92 -15.90
N ASN A 172 10.77 9.41 -16.96
CA ASN A 172 9.80 10.52 -16.89
C ASN A 172 8.56 10.13 -16.07
N VAL A 173 8.01 8.95 -16.31
CA VAL A 173 6.88 8.41 -15.53
C VAL A 173 7.28 8.22 -14.06
N GLY A 174 8.48 7.70 -13.79
CA GLY A 174 8.99 7.58 -12.42
C GLY A 174 9.05 8.93 -11.69
N GLY A 175 9.52 9.98 -12.39
CA GLY A 175 9.52 11.35 -11.89
C GLY A 175 8.12 11.89 -11.60
N LEU A 176 7.18 11.70 -12.53
CA LEU A 176 5.78 12.10 -12.38
C LEU A 176 5.10 11.40 -11.21
N VAL A 177 5.31 10.09 -11.04
CA VAL A 177 4.78 9.33 -9.90
C VAL A 177 5.36 9.84 -8.59
N ALA A 178 6.65 10.16 -8.54
CA ALA A 178 7.28 10.73 -7.35
C ALA A 178 6.70 12.11 -6.99
N GLN A 179 6.46 12.95 -7.99
CA GLN A 179 5.79 14.25 -7.81
C GLN A 179 4.33 14.08 -7.37
N GLY A 180 3.58 13.19 -8.02
CA GLY A 180 2.21 12.84 -7.65
C GLY A 180 2.11 12.35 -6.20
N LYS A 181 3.04 11.49 -5.77
CA LYS A 181 3.13 11.06 -4.37
C LYS A 181 3.36 12.21 -3.39
N LYS A 182 4.20 13.20 -3.76
CA LYS A 182 4.41 14.40 -2.94
C LYS A 182 3.14 15.24 -2.84
N VAL A 183 2.44 15.46 -3.95
CA VAL A 183 1.18 16.22 -4.00
C VAL A 183 0.08 15.51 -3.22
N TRP A 184 -0.07 14.20 -3.41
CA TRP A 184 -1.02 13.37 -2.68
C TRP A 184 -0.76 13.41 -1.17
N LYS A 185 0.50 13.24 -0.74
CA LYS A 185 0.87 13.33 0.68
C LYS A 185 0.58 14.72 1.28
N LYS A 186 0.70 15.79 0.49
CA LYS A 186 0.47 17.16 0.96
C LYS A 186 -1.00 17.57 0.96
N SER A 187 -1.78 17.10 -0.01
CA SER A 187 -3.12 17.64 -0.29
C SER A 187 -4.23 16.66 0.09
N VAL A 188 -4.03 15.37 -0.20
CA VAL A 188 -5.06 14.33 -0.07
C VAL A 188 -4.91 13.59 1.27
N TRP A 189 -3.68 13.31 1.69
CA TRP A 189 -3.41 12.60 2.94
C TRP A 189 -3.91 13.32 4.20
N PRO A 190 -3.79 14.66 4.38
CA PRO A 190 -4.29 15.32 5.58
C PRO A 190 -5.82 15.20 5.75
N VAL A 191 -6.56 15.14 4.65
CA VAL A 191 -8.03 14.99 4.64
C VAL A 191 -8.45 13.55 4.92
N LEU A 192 -7.73 12.57 4.37
CA LEU A 192 -8.00 11.14 4.59
C LEU A 192 -7.56 10.65 5.97
N LYS A 193 -6.48 11.21 6.51
CA LYS A 193 -5.90 10.79 7.78
C LYS A 193 -6.89 10.70 8.95
N PRO A 194 -7.77 11.70 9.22
CA PRO A 194 -8.77 11.59 10.28
C PRO A 194 -9.86 10.54 9.97
N LEU A 195 -10.18 10.31 8.70
CA LEU A 195 -11.21 9.36 8.29
C LEU A 195 -10.76 7.89 8.48
N ILE A 196 -9.47 7.60 8.35
CA ILE A 196 -8.92 6.23 8.35
C ILE A 196 -8.39 5.81 9.73
N ALA A 197 -8.52 6.64 10.78
CA ALA A 197 -8.08 6.34 12.16
C ALA A 197 -6.64 5.77 12.27
N ILE A 198 -5.73 6.22 11.39
CA ILE A 198 -4.34 5.75 11.38
C ILE A 198 -3.59 6.45 12.53
N PRO A 199 -2.86 5.71 13.40
CA PRO A 199 -2.14 6.30 14.52
C PRO A 199 -1.11 7.33 14.06
N ASP A 200 -0.94 8.39 14.85
CA ASP A 200 -0.12 9.53 14.48
C ASP A 200 1.34 9.15 14.24
N GLU A 201 2.06 9.85 13.34
CA GLU A 201 3.46 9.51 13.02
C GLU A 201 4.36 9.45 14.26
N LYS A 202 4.05 10.25 15.29
CA LYS A 202 4.74 10.25 16.59
C LYS A 202 4.44 8.96 17.38
N GLU A 203 3.21 8.48 17.34
CA GLU A 203 2.77 7.27 18.02
C GLU A 203 3.32 6.03 17.31
N ALA A 204 3.26 6.00 15.98
CA ALA A 204 3.87 4.94 15.18
C ALA A 204 5.39 4.84 15.41
N LYS A 205 6.10 5.97 15.57
CA LYS A 205 7.53 5.98 15.95
C LYS A 205 7.75 5.45 17.37
N LYS A 206 6.94 5.88 18.34
CA LYS A 206 7.00 5.36 19.72
C LYS A 206 6.73 3.86 19.76
N GLN A 207 5.76 3.37 19.00
CA GLN A 207 5.40 1.96 18.91
C GLN A 207 6.50 1.13 18.26
N LYS A 208 7.06 1.58 17.12
CA LYS A 208 8.25 0.95 16.52
C LYS A 208 9.45 0.90 17.46
N LEU A 209 9.65 1.93 18.29
CA LEU A 209 10.72 1.95 19.28
C LEU A 209 10.46 0.92 20.40
N LYS A 210 9.21 0.82 20.86
CA LYS A 210 8.77 -0.20 21.83
C LYS A 210 8.91 -1.61 21.27
N ASP A 211 8.50 -1.84 20.02
CA ASP A 211 8.62 -3.14 19.35
C ASP A 211 10.08 -3.52 19.13
N LYS A 212 10.94 -2.57 18.72
CA LYS A 212 12.39 -2.80 18.60
C LYS A 212 13.03 -3.16 19.95
N LYS A 213 12.56 -2.57 21.06
CA LYS A 213 13.00 -2.92 22.41
C LYS A 213 12.48 -4.28 22.86
N LYS A 214 11.22 -4.61 22.55
CA LYS A 214 10.57 -5.88 22.95
C LYS A 214 11.12 -7.10 22.19
N TYR A 215 11.35 -6.97 20.89
CA TYR A 215 11.70 -8.11 20.03
C TYR A 215 13.20 -8.18 19.69
N GLY A 216 13.99 -7.23 20.20
CA GLY A 216 15.40 -7.09 19.86
C GLY A 216 15.62 -6.64 18.41
N ALA A 217 16.68 -5.90 18.15
CA ALA A 217 17.09 -5.65 16.77
C ALA A 217 17.68 -6.95 16.22
N LYS A 218 16.96 -7.66 15.34
CA LYS A 218 17.60 -8.71 14.53
C LYS A 218 18.81 -8.08 13.81
N PRO A 219 20.04 -8.59 13.99
CA PRO A 219 21.20 -8.03 13.31
C PRO A 219 20.95 -8.15 11.81
N LYS A 220 20.97 -7.01 11.10
CA LYS A 220 20.99 -7.03 9.64
C LYS A 220 22.29 -7.73 9.24
N GLY A 221 22.17 -8.95 8.73
CA GLY A 221 23.32 -9.71 8.24
C GLY A 221 24.17 -8.83 7.33
N ARG A 222 25.45 -8.71 7.68
CA ARG A 222 26.46 -8.09 6.82
C ARG A 222 26.42 -8.81 5.48
N ARG A 223 26.10 -8.08 4.40
CA ARG A 223 26.32 -8.55 3.03
C ARG A 223 27.80 -8.88 2.90
N LYS A 224 28.17 -10.17 2.88
CA LYS A 224 29.51 -10.59 2.45
C LYS A 224 29.69 -10.09 1.01
N LYS A 225 30.74 -9.32 0.80
CA LYS A 225 31.19 -8.87 -0.52
C LYS A 225 31.84 -10.10 -1.15
N ASN A 226 31.26 -10.67 -2.21
CA ASN A 226 31.92 -11.73 -2.97
C ASN A 226 33.13 -11.12 -3.68
N SER A 227 34.32 -11.49 -3.23
CA SER A 227 35.60 -11.25 -3.91
C SER A 227 36.39 -12.55 -3.85
N GLU A 228 35.96 -13.53 -4.64
CA GLU A 228 36.66 -14.80 -4.83
C GLU A 228 36.05 -15.44 -6.08
N PHE A 229 36.56 -15.03 -7.24
CA PHE A 229 36.59 -15.71 -8.54
C PHE A 229 37.44 -14.79 -9.43
N ARG A 230 38.73 -14.75 -9.15
CA ARG A 230 39.75 -14.30 -10.10
C ARG A 230 40.66 -15.50 -10.23
N ASP A 231 40.34 -16.32 -11.21
CA ASP A 231 41.14 -17.48 -11.58
C ASP A 231 42.53 -16.96 -11.92
N GLU A 232 43.53 -17.42 -11.18
CA GLU A 232 44.93 -17.30 -11.55
C GLU A 232 45.15 -18.30 -12.69
N GLU A 233 45.46 -17.79 -13.88
CA GLU A 233 46.04 -18.59 -14.96
C GLU A 233 47.45 -18.99 -14.50
N GLU A 234 47.67 -20.29 -14.28
CA GLU A 234 49.00 -20.88 -14.17
C GLU A 234 49.58 -21.09 -15.57
N ASP A 235 50.73 -20.48 -15.83
CA ASP A 235 51.68 -20.81 -16.91
C ASP A 235 52.44 -22.11 -16.60
#